data_AF-A0A9E0WDQ9-F1
#
_entry.id   AF-A0A9E0WDQ9-F1
#
_cell.length_a   1.000
_cell.length_b   1.000
_cell.length_c   1.000
_cell.angle_alpha   90.00
_cell.angle_beta   90.00
_cell.angle_gamma   90.00
#
_symmetry.space_group_name_H-M   'P 1'
#
loop_
_entity.id
_entity.type
_entity.pdbx_description
1 polymer ?
#
loop_
_entity_poly.entity_id
_entity_poly.type
_entity_poly.pdbx_seq_one_letter_code
_entity_poly.pdbx_strand_id
1 'polypeptide(L)'
;MRTLLKVFSAMLTLQPGSGMAETVNLAAGASGETQRIAGHLDSWAALVIVASAMTVAWLLNVKEGRLRALGTAFSALCCAAVAGWFFLFVVDTGFLENPKPNQTPLDSAKPALLFGQAIVAAGAAVWLLIVALRQFASSESLALGLGNESARYGRASRYLHWSIAILFMALVPMGIFTSIIPEDTAFRNAYYVVHKTIGVIVIALVCIRLIWNRVSARPALDESLTAREHKVAKVAHFALYAMMVAMPITGFVMTSFHGYPTFFFAWEFGPFWEPSNSATIAWGLFHKYLLPFVLYILLGAHILGALKHRFLDKQERAFRRIVG
;
A
#
# COMPACT_ATOMS: atom_id res chain seq x y z
N MET A 1 6.22 7.41 -20.61
CA MET A 1 5.95 6.08 -21.22
C MET A 1 7.22 5.30 -21.54
N ARG A 2 8.20 5.85 -22.29
CA ARG A 2 9.49 5.16 -22.60
C ARG A 2 10.33 4.77 -21.38
N THR A 3 10.33 5.57 -20.30
CA THR A 3 11.07 5.26 -19.06
C THR A 3 10.44 4.12 -18.26
N LEU A 4 9.11 4.10 -18.15
CA LEU A 4 8.35 3.02 -17.49
C LEU A 4 8.52 1.69 -18.22
N LEU A 5 8.44 1.71 -19.56
CA LEU A 5 8.70 0.53 -20.39
C LEU A 5 10.14 0.03 -20.27
N LYS A 6 11.13 0.91 -20.10
CA LYS A 6 12.53 0.53 -19.85
C LYS A 6 12.73 -0.11 -18.48
N VAL A 7 12.10 0.43 -17.43
CA VAL A 7 12.15 -0.16 -16.07
C VAL A 7 11.44 -1.51 -16.04
N PHE A 8 10.24 -1.61 -16.62
CA PHE A 8 9.51 -2.88 -16.72
C PHE A 8 10.24 -3.90 -17.58
N SER A 9 10.80 -3.49 -18.73
CA SER A 9 11.60 -4.37 -19.60
C SER A 9 12.87 -4.86 -18.89
N ALA A 10 13.61 -3.98 -18.22
CA ALA A 10 14.78 -4.37 -17.43
C ALA A 10 14.45 -5.33 -16.29
N MET A 11 13.28 -5.18 -15.66
CA MET A 11 12.79 -6.10 -14.62
C MET A 11 12.32 -7.46 -15.17
N LEU A 12 11.79 -7.50 -16.41
CA LEU A 12 11.39 -8.76 -17.07
C LEU A 12 12.56 -9.56 -17.64
N THR A 13 13.68 -8.91 -18.01
CA THR A 13 14.84 -9.57 -18.62
C THR A 13 15.78 -10.28 -17.63
N LEU A 14 15.53 -10.19 -16.32
CA LEU A 14 16.39 -10.74 -15.28
C LEU A 14 15.71 -11.95 -14.62
N GLN A 15 15.80 -13.13 -15.27
CA GLN A 15 15.46 -14.40 -14.63
C GLN A 15 16.61 -14.90 -13.73
N PRO A 16 16.30 -15.62 -12.64
CA PRO A 16 17.31 -16.07 -11.68
C PRO A 16 18.19 -17.18 -12.28
N GLY A 17 19.50 -16.95 -12.27
CA GLY A 17 20.51 -17.97 -12.54
C GLY A 17 20.62 -18.94 -11.38
N SER A 18 20.81 -20.22 -11.70
CA SER A 18 20.86 -21.31 -10.73
C SER A 18 22.21 -21.37 -9.99
N GLY A 19 22.13 -21.44 -8.65
CA GLY A 19 23.12 -22.09 -7.80
C GLY A 19 24.05 -21.15 -7.04
N MET A 20 23.99 -21.23 -5.71
CA MET A 20 25.09 -21.70 -4.83
C MET A 20 24.67 -21.51 -3.37
N ALA A 21 24.86 -22.55 -2.56
CA ALA A 21 24.67 -22.50 -1.12
C ALA A 21 25.83 -21.70 -0.50
N GLU A 22 25.55 -20.51 0.05
CA GLU A 22 26.51 -19.75 0.84
C GLU A 22 25.93 -19.44 2.22
N THR A 23 26.75 -19.71 3.22
CA THR A 23 26.52 -19.42 4.63
C THR A 23 26.21 -17.93 4.81
N VAL A 24 25.10 -17.62 5.49
CA VAL A 24 24.62 -16.27 5.75
C VAL A 24 25.70 -15.44 6.46
N ASN A 25 26.39 -14.59 5.70
CA ASN A 25 27.33 -13.61 6.22
C ASN A 25 26.62 -12.25 6.37
N LEU A 26 26.01 -12.01 7.53
CA LEU A 26 25.33 -10.74 7.84
C LEU A 26 26.30 -9.53 7.86
N ALA A 27 27.62 -9.76 7.91
CA ALA A 27 28.62 -8.70 7.85
C ALA A 27 28.85 -8.15 6.44
N ALA A 28 28.42 -8.86 5.38
CA ALA A 28 28.54 -8.37 4.00
C ALA A 28 27.70 -7.10 3.74
N GLY A 29 26.70 -6.81 4.59
CA GLY A 29 25.93 -5.57 4.52
C GLY A 29 26.69 -4.31 4.97
N ALA A 30 27.83 -4.46 5.67
CA ALA A 30 28.63 -3.34 6.14
C ALA A 30 29.72 -2.88 5.13
N SER A 31 30.05 -3.71 4.13
CA SER A 31 31.10 -3.43 3.14
C SER A 31 30.68 -3.60 1.68
N GLY A 32 29.43 -3.98 1.40
CA GLY A 32 28.88 -4.01 0.05
C GLY A 32 28.10 -2.73 -0.22
N GLU A 33 28.56 -1.88 -1.14
CA GLU A 33 27.78 -0.76 -1.66
C GLU A 33 26.34 -1.23 -1.89
N THR A 34 25.37 -0.68 -1.16
CA THR A 34 23.95 -0.92 -1.45
C THR A 34 23.63 -0.13 -2.71
N GLN A 35 24.12 -0.62 -3.84
CA GLN A 35 24.19 0.15 -5.08
C GLN A 35 22.77 0.35 -5.60
N ARG A 36 22.36 1.60 -5.67
CA ARG A 36 21.11 1.97 -6.30
C ARG A 36 21.22 1.81 -7.80
N ILE A 37 20.09 1.57 -8.45
CA ILE A 37 20.04 1.58 -9.90
C ILE A 37 20.45 2.98 -10.39
N ALA A 38 21.34 3.03 -11.39
CA ALA A 38 21.80 4.26 -12.01
C ALA A 38 20.65 5.22 -12.34
N GLY A 39 20.82 6.50 -12.04
CA GLY A 39 19.79 7.53 -12.24
C GLY A 39 18.59 7.43 -11.30
N HIS A 40 18.69 6.67 -10.20
CA HIS A 40 17.65 6.55 -9.17
C HIS A 40 16.30 6.05 -9.72
N LEU A 41 16.34 5.12 -10.69
CA LEU A 41 15.15 4.60 -11.38
C LEU A 41 14.14 3.94 -10.42
N ASP A 42 14.62 3.36 -9.34
CA ASP A 42 13.84 2.85 -8.20
C ASP A 42 12.97 3.94 -7.57
N SER A 43 13.52 5.12 -7.28
CA SER A 43 12.75 6.23 -6.73
C SER A 43 11.80 6.84 -7.75
N TRP A 44 12.17 6.92 -9.02
CA TRP A 44 11.25 7.35 -10.08
C TRP A 44 10.07 6.40 -10.21
N ALA A 45 10.28 5.08 -10.11
CA ALA A 45 9.21 4.10 -10.10
C ALA A 45 8.27 4.34 -8.89
N ALA A 46 8.81 4.57 -7.70
CA ALA A 46 8.02 4.90 -6.51
C ALA A 46 7.18 6.18 -6.72
N LEU A 47 7.78 7.24 -7.28
CA LEU A 47 7.07 8.49 -7.57
C LEU A 47 5.97 8.32 -8.61
N VAL A 48 6.15 7.47 -9.62
CA VAL A 48 5.08 7.17 -10.58
C VAL A 48 3.89 6.48 -9.89
N ILE A 49 4.15 5.53 -8.99
CA ILE A 49 3.09 4.86 -8.23
C ILE A 49 2.33 5.88 -7.36
N VAL A 50 3.07 6.76 -6.66
CA VAL A 50 2.51 7.83 -5.84
C VAL A 50 1.69 8.81 -6.68
N ALA A 51 2.25 9.30 -7.78
CA ALA A 51 1.57 10.22 -8.68
C ALA A 51 0.29 9.58 -9.23
N SER A 52 0.34 8.31 -9.64
CA SER A 52 -0.83 7.57 -10.13
C SER A 52 -1.93 7.50 -9.06
N ALA A 53 -1.57 7.13 -7.82
CA ALA A 53 -2.51 7.08 -6.70
C ALA A 53 -3.14 8.45 -6.41
N MET A 54 -2.34 9.52 -6.42
CA MET A 54 -2.81 10.89 -6.20
C MET A 54 -3.70 11.38 -7.36
N THR A 55 -3.35 11.07 -8.60
CA THR A 55 -4.18 11.40 -9.77
C THR A 55 -5.52 10.67 -9.71
N VAL A 56 -5.54 9.38 -9.38
CA VAL A 56 -6.79 8.64 -9.15
C VAL A 56 -7.61 9.28 -8.04
N ALA A 57 -7.00 9.52 -6.87
CA ALA A 57 -7.68 10.15 -5.74
C ALA A 57 -8.24 11.53 -6.08
N TRP A 58 -7.55 12.32 -6.91
CA TRP A 58 -8.04 13.59 -7.40
C TRP A 58 -9.23 13.40 -8.35
N LEU A 59 -9.08 12.57 -9.39
CA LEU A 59 -10.11 12.30 -10.39
C LEU A 59 -11.41 11.78 -9.76
N LEU A 60 -11.34 10.93 -8.74
CA LEU A 60 -12.53 10.41 -8.05
C LEU A 60 -13.34 11.49 -7.29
N ASN A 61 -12.79 12.71 -7.14
CA ASN A 61 -13.37 13.78 -6.34
C ASN A 61 -13.52 15.11 -7.11
N VAL A 62 -13.43 15.09 -8.44
CA VAL A 62 -13.75 16.24 -9.30
C VAL A 62 -15.25 16.37 -9.55
N LYS A 63 -15.69 17.57 -9.92
CA LYS A 63 -17.11 17.91 -10.07
C LYS A 63 -17.73 17.21 -11.28
N GLU A 64 -16.98 17.09 -12.36
CA GLU A 64 -17.42 16.54 -13.64
C GLU A 64 -17.50 15.01 -13.60
N GLY A 65 -18.70 14.45 -13.86
CA GLY A 65 -18.94 13.00 -13.82
C GLY A 65 -18.04 12.20 -14.78
N ARG A 66 -17.81 12.70 -15.99
CA ARG A 66 -16.94 12.05 -16.99
C ARG A 66 -15.48 11.93 -16.53
N LEU A 67 -14.96 12.94 -15.83
CA LEU A 67 -13.60 12.87 -15.28
C LEU A 67 -13.52 11.89 -14.10
N ARG A 68 -14.57 11.79 -13.28
CA ARG A 68 -14.66 10.73 -12.26
C ARG A 68 -14.66 9.33 -12.89
N ALA A 69 -15.40 9.15 -13.98
CA ALA A 69 -15.42 7.89 -14.74
C ALA A 69 -14.03 7.51 -15.26
N LEU A 70 -13.25 8.49 -15.77
CA LEU A 70 -11.85 8.29 -16.13
C LEU A 70 -10.99 7.89 -14.93
N GLY A 71 -11.22 8.49 -13.76
CA GLY A 71 -10.56 8.08 -12.50
C GLY A 71 -10.84 6.63 -12.13
N THR A 72 -12.09 6.20 -12.25
CA THR A 72 -12.50 4.80 -12.02
C THR A 72 -11.87 3.85 -13.03
N ALA A 73 -11.84 4.21 -14.32
CA ALA A 73 -11.18 3.43 -15.37
C ALA A 73 -9.66 3.34 -15.15
N PHE A 74 -9.02 4.44 -14.74
CA PHE A 74 -7.61 4.44 -14.41
C PHE A 74 -7.30 3.56 -13.19
N SER A 75 -8.18 3.58 -12.17
CA SER A 75 -8.10 2.68 -11.03
C SER A 75 -8.17 1.21 -11.46
N ALA A 76 -9.06 0.88 -12.40
CA ALA A 76 -9.16 -0.46 -12.98
C ALA A 76 -7.85 -0.91 -13.64
N LEU A 77 -7.23 -0.03 -14.44
CA LEU A 77 -5.93 -0.29 -15.07
C LEU A 77 -4.82 -0.51 -14.03
N CYS A 78 -4.79 0.30 -12.97
CA CYS A 78 -3.83 0.11 -11.87
C CYS A 78 -4.03 -1.25 -11.17
N CYS A 79 -5.27 -1.63 -10.88
CA CYS A 79 -5.58 -2.95 -10.30
C CYS A 79 -5.16 -4.10 -11.23
N ALA A 80 -5.40 -3.97 -12.54
CA ALA A 80 -4.99 -4.97 -13.53
C ALA A 80 -3.46 -5.09 -13.62
N ALA A 81 -2.75 -3.96 -13.57
CA ALA A 81 -1.28 -3.94 -13.56
C ALA A 81 -0.70 -4.62 -12.30
N VAL A 82 -1.28 -4.36 -11.12
CA VAL A 82 -0.91 -5.02 -9.86
C VAL A 82 -1.17 -6.53 -9.94
N ALA A 83 -2.35 -6.94 -10.42
CA ALA A 83 -2.68 -8.35 -10.61
C ALA A 83 -1.67 -9.01 -11.56
N GLY A 84 -1.44 -8.41 -12.73
CA GLY A 84 -0.48 -8.91 -13.71
C GLY A 84 0.94 -9.03 -13.16
N TRP A 85 1.41 -8.05 -12.38
CA TRP A 85 2.70 -8.12 -11.70
C TRP A 85 2.78 -9.35 -10.79
N PHE A 86 1.83 -9.53 -9.89
CA PHE A 86 1.88 -10.66 -8.97
C PHE A 86 1.68 -12.00 -9.68
N PHE A 87 0.82 -12.07 -10.70
CA PHE A 87 0.74 -13.28 -11.52
C PHE A 87 2.08 -13.61 -12.18
N LEU A 88 2.80 -12.64 -12.73
CA LEU A 88 4.09 -12.92 -13.40
C LEU A 88 5.21 -13.30 -12.43
N PHE A 89 5.29 -12.67 -11.25
CA PHE A 89 6.41 -12.84 -10.31
C PHE A 89 6.14 -13.83 -9.17
N VAL A 90 4.90 -14.30 -9.00
CA VAL A 90 4.51 -15.23 -7.94
C VAL A 90 4.06 -16.58 -8.52
N VAL A 91 3.76 -16.68 -9.83
CA VAL A 91 3.28 -17.94 -10.43
C VAL A 91 4.18 -19.14 -10.14
N ASP A 92 5.49 -18.93 -10.17
CA ASP A 92 6.49 -20.00 -9.97
C ASP A 92 6.91 -20.18 -8.50
N THR A 93 6.27 -19.48 -7.55
CA THR A 93 6.62 -19.55 -6.12
C THR A 93 5.80 -20.57 -5.32
N GLY A 94 4.99 -21.38 -6.01
CA GLY A 94 4.08 -22.34 -5.39
C GLY A 94 2.90 -21.69 -4.66
N PHE A 95 1.98 -22.51 -4.12
CA PHE A 95 0.80 -22.02 -3.39
C PHE A 95 1.00 -22.12 -1.88
N LEU A 96 1.29 -23.32 -1.39
CA LEU A 96 1.63 -23.63 -0.01
C LEU A 96 2.83 -24.56 -0.03
N GLU A 97 4.03 -23.99 0.13
CA GLU A 97 5.27 -24.77 0.17
C GLU A 97 5.68 -25.07 1.61
N ASN A 98 6.48 -26.11 1.83
CA ASN A 98 7.09 -26.30 3.14
C ASN A 98 8.01 -25.11 3.45
N PRO A 99 8.03 -24.59 4.70
CA PRO A 99 8.90 -23.47 5.05
C PRO A 99 10.36 -23.81 4.73
N LYS A 100 11.07 -22.91 4.05
CA LYS A 100 12.52 -23.03 3.82
C LYS A 100 13.29 -22.96 5.15
N PRO A 101 14.53 -23.48 5.24
CA PRO A 101 15.32 -23.39 6.47
C PRO A 101 15.63 -21.93 6.79
N ASN A 102 14.97 -21.34 7.81
CA ASN A 102 14.91 -19.92 8.22
C ASN A 102 13.54 -19.22 8.06
N GLN A 103 12.52 -19.94 7.56
CA GLN A 103 11.16 -19.47 7.46
C GLN A 103 10.29 -20.04 8.59
N THR A 104 9.36 -19.24 9.09
CA THR A 104 8.29 -19.66 10.00
C THR A 104 7.18 -20.38 9.23
N PRO A 105 6.34 -21.20 9.89
CA PRO A 105 5.14 -21.77 9.27
C PRO A 105 4.15 -20.73 8.72
N LEU A 106 4.24 -19.46 9.16
CA LEU A 106 3.43 -18.38 8.60
C LEU A 106 3.99 -17.86 7.27
N ASP A 107 5.29 -18.02 7.04
CA ASP A 107 5.96 -17.55 5.81
C ASP A 107 5.58 -18.40 4.59
N SER A 108 5.28 -19.69 4.78
CA SER A 108 4.82 -20.57 3.70
C SER A 108 3.45 -20.19 3.14
N ALA A 109 2.64 -19.43 3.89
CA ALA A 109 1.34 -18.95 3.43
C ALA A 109 1.45 -17.69 2.55
N LYS A 110 2.62 -17.03 2.49
CA LYS A 110 2.79 -15.75 1.79
C LYS A 110 2.58 -15.84 0.28
N PRO A 111 3.08 -16.87 -0.44
CA PRO A 111 2.73 -17.07 -1.85
C PRO A 111 1.22 -17.15 -2.08
N ALA A 112 0.50 -18.00 -1.32
CA ALA A 112 -0.96 -18.08 -1.39
C ALA A 112 -1.66 -16.74 -1.10
N LEU A 113 -1.17 -15.96 -0.13
CA LEU A 113 -1.72 -14.63 0.17
C LEU A 113 -1.55 -13.67 -1.02
N LEU A 114 -0.40 -13.67 -1.68
CA LEU A 114 -0.13 -12.86 -2.86
C LEU A 114 -0.99 -13.30 -4.06
N PHE A 115 -1.19 -14.61 -4.26
CA PHE A 115 -2.14 -15.12 -5.26
C PHE A 115 -3.57 -14.66 -4.98
N GLY A 116 -4.02 -14.77 -3.73
CA GLY A 116 -5.34 -14.28 -3.31
C GLY A 116 -5.50 -12.78 -3.60
N GLN A 117 -4.47 -11.98 -3.31
CA GLN A 117 -4.45 -10.55 -3.61
C GLN A 117 -4.45 -10.27 -5.12
N ALA A 118 -3.73 -11.04 -5.92
CA ALA A 118 -3.74 -10.93 -7.39
C ALA A 118 -5.12 -11.22 -7.97
N ILE A 119 -5.82 -12.25 -7.48
CA ILE A 119 -7.19 -12.59 -7.88
C ILE A 119 -8.16 -11.48 -7.48
N VAL A 120 -8.09 -11.00 -6.24
CA VAL A 120 -8.93 -9.88 -5.77
C VAL A 120 -8.68 -8.63 -6.59
N ALA A 121 -7.42 -8.31 -6.91
CA ALA A 121 -7.07 -7.17 -7.76
C ALA A 121 -7.59 -7.32 -9.19
N ALA A 122 -7.52 -8.52 -9.77
CA ALA A 122 -8.09 -8.80 -11.09
C ALA A 122 -9.61 -8.65 -11.11
N GLY A 123 -10.30 -9.19 -10.10
CA GLY A 123 -11.75 -9.03 -9.94
C GLY A 123 -12.15 -7.57 -9.74
N ALA A 124 -11.40 -6.82 -8.92
CA ALA A 124 -11.60 -5.39 -8.72
C ALA A 124 -11.39 -4.60 -10.01
N ALA A 125 -10.40 -4.96 -10.84
CA ALA A 125 -10.16 -4.32 -12.13
C ALA A 125 -11.37 -4.46 -13.06
N VAL A 126 -11.90 -5.68 -13.22
CA VAL A 126 -13.09 -5.94 -14.04
C VAL A 126 -14.29 -5.18 -13.49
N TRP A 127 -14.52 -5.23 -12.18
CA TRP A 127 -15.63 -4.54 -11.55
C TRP A 127 -15.55 -3.02 -11.75
N LEU A 128 -14.39 -2.41 -11.49
CA LEU A 128 -14.18 -0.98 -11.67
C LEU A 128 -14.33 -0.56 -13.13
N LEU A 129 -13.93 -1.39 -14.09
CA LEU A 129 -14.17 -1.11 -15.50
C LEU A 129 -15.68 -1.07 -15.83
N ILE A 130 -16.46 -2.02 -15.31
CA ILE A 130 -17.93 -2.03 -15.46
C ILE A 130 -18.53 -0.75 -14.82
N VAL A 131 -18.07 -0.38 -13.63
CA VAL A 131 -18.52 0.86 -12.96
C VAL A 131 -18.17 2.09 -13.79
N ALA A 132 -16.95 2.17 -14.34
CA ALA A 132 -16.52 3.29 -15.17
C ALA A 132 -17.41 3.43 -16.42
N LEU A 133 -17.69 2.33 -17.12
CA LEU A 133 -18.58 2.32 -18.28
C LEU A 133 -19.99 2.84 -17.95
N ARG A 134 -20.53 2.45 -16.78
CA ARG A 134 -21.83 2.98 -16.31
C ARG A 134 -21.75 4.46 -15.93
N GLN A 135 -20.65 4.91 -15.33
CA GLN A 135 -20.44 6.32 -14.98
C GLN A 135 -20.31 7.21 -16.22
N PHE A 136 -19.73 6.72 -17.32
CA PHE A 136 -19.68 7.48 -18.57
C PHE A 136 -21.06 7.78 -19.16
N ALA A 137 -22.06 6.94 -18.87
CA ALA A 137 -23.45 7.18 -19.26
C ALA A 137 -24.19 8.15 -18.34
N SER A 138 -23.63 8.50 -17.16
CA SER A 138 -24.24 9.41 -16.19
C SER A 138 -23.81 10.86 -16.40
N SER A 139 -24.73 11.79 -16.18
CA SER A 139 -24.49 13.25 -16.16
C SER A 139 -24.40 13.83 -14.74
N GLU A 140 -24.41 12.98 -13.70
CA GLU A 140 -24.39 13.43 -12.31
C GLU A 140 -23.13 14.23 -11.98
N SER A 141 -23.32 15.38 -11.33
CA SER A 141 -22.23 16.24 -10.87
C SER A 141 -22.04 16.14 -9.36
N LEU A 142 -20.79 16.22 -8.91
CA LEU A 142 -20.43 16.12 -7.50
C LEU A 142 -19.93 17.48 -6.99
N ALA A 143 -20.84 18.27 -6.43
CA ALA A 143 -20.49 19.54 -5.81
C ALA A 143 -20.02 19.32 -4.36
N LEU A 144 -18.72 19.48 -4.12
CA LEU A 144 -18.10 19.36 -2.80
C LEU A 144 -17.30 20.63 -2.46
N GLY A 145 -17.47 21.13 -1.25
CA GLY A 145 -16.58 22.14 -0.67
C GLY A 145 -15.16 21.61 -0.42
N LEU A 146 -14.20 22.51 -0.20
CA LEU A 146 -12.84 22.12 0.18
C LEU A 146 -12.82 21.43 1.56
N GLY A 147 -13.49 22.06 2.53
CA GLY A 147 -13.69 21.57 3.89
C GLY A 147 -14.86 20.59 4.03
N ASN A 148 -14.90 19.90 5.17
CA ASN A 148 -15.98 19.00 5.57
C ASN A 148 -17.26 19.76 5.90
N GLU A 149 -18.39 19.10 5.64
CA GLU A 149 -19.72 19.54 6.01
C GLU A 149 -20.28 18.61 7.11
N SER A 150 -21.40 18.97 7.74
CA SER A 150 -22.00 18.20 8.84
C SER A 150 -22.25 16.73 8.50
N ALA A 151 -22.68 16.47 7.26
CA ALA A 151 -23.09 15.15 6.79
C ALA A 151 -22.10 14.47 5.84
N ARG A 152 -21.07 15.15 5.32
CA ARG A 152 -20.15 14.59 4.31
C ARG A 152 -18.74 15.18 4.35
N TYR A 153 -17.75 14.38 3.95
CA TYR A 153 -16.37 14.86 3.87
C TYR A 153 -16.16 15.76 2.64
N GLY A 154 -15.36 16.81 2.83
CA GLY A 154 -14.94 17.71 1.77
C GLY A 154 -13.91 17.11 0.82
N ARG A 155 -13.60 17.82 -0.26
CA ARG A 155 -12.66 17.37 -1.30
C ARG A 155 -11.28 17.06 -0.74
N ALA A 156 -10.75 17.89 0.17
CA ALA A 156 -9.42 17.68 0.73
C ALA A 156 -9.35 16.40 1.60
N SER A 157 -10.34 16.17 2.45
CA SER A 157 -10.42 14.97 3.29
C SER A 157 -10.55 13.69 2.47
N ARG A 158 -11.34 13.73 1.40
CA ARG A 158 -11.53 12.61 0.47
C ARG A 158 -10.27 12.35 -0.36
N TYR A 159 -9.65 13.39 -0.90
CA TYR A 159 -8.37 13.29 -1.60
C TYR A 159 -7.29 12.64 -0.74
N LEU A 160 -7.06 13.16 0.47
CA LEU A 160 -6.09 12.59 1.40
C LEU A 160 -6.42 11.14 1.78
N HIS A 161 -7.72 10.83 1.95
CA HIS A 161 -8.14 9.46 2.27
C HIS A 161 -7.80 8.50 1.14
N TRP A 162 -8.22 8.82 -0.09
CA TRP A 162 -8.04 7.94 -1.24
C TRP A 162 -6.58 7.82 -1.66
N SER A 163 -5.79 8.90 -1.58
CA SER A 163 -4.34 8.83 -1.82
C SER A 163 -3.67 7.86 -0.85
N ILE A 164 -3.97 7.98 0.45
CA ILE A 164 -3.42 7.07 1.46
C ILE A 164 -3.94 5.65 1.25
N ALA A 165 -5.26 5.47 1.05
CA ALA A 165 -5.87 4.16 0.89
C ALA A 165 -5.27 3.38 -0.29
N ILE A 166 -5.12 4.02 -1.45
CA ILE A 166 -4.54 3.38 -2.65
C ILE A 166 -3.07 3.02 -2.40
N LEU A 167 -2.27 3.93 -1.84
CA LEU A 167 -0.87 3.65 -1.54
C LEU A 167 -0.70 2.55 -0.50
N PHE A 168 -1.58 2.53 0.51
CA PHE A 168 -1.57 1.51 1.55
C PHE A 168 -1.97 0.14 1.00
N MET A 169 -2.97 0.09 0.11
CA MET A 169 -3.35 -1.13 -0.61
C MET A 169 -2.24 -1.65 -1.53
N ALA A 170 -1.36 -0.77 -2.04
CA ALA A 170 -0.15 -1.18 -2.76
C ALA A 170 0.96 -1.66 -1.82
N LEU A 171 1.17 -1.00 -0.68
CA LEU A 171 2.23 -1.36 0.28
C LEU A 171 2.02 -2.72 0.93
N VAL A 172 0.77 -3.14 1.17
CA VAL A 172 0.46 -4.44 1.80
C VAL A 172 1.04 -5.62 1.02
N PRO A 173 0.70 -5.85 -0.26
CA PRO A 173 1.28 -6.95 -1.02
C PRO A 173 2.77 -6.73 -1.29
N MET A 174 3.24 -5.48 -1.42
CA MET A 174 4.68 -5.20 -1.52
C MET A 174 5.45 -5.67 -0.28
N GLY A 175 4.93 -5.42 0.92
CA GLY A 175 5.56 -5.85 2.17
C GLY A 175 5.57 -7.36 2.36
N ILE A 176 4.58 -8.07 1.83
CA ILE A 176 4.60 -9.54 1.79
C ILE A 176 5.67 -10.01 0.79
N PHE A 177 5.69 -9.42 -0.41
CA PHE A 177 6.60 -9.81 -1.47
C PHE A 177 8.07 -9.60 -1.09
N THR A 178 8.44 -8.49 -0.44
CA THR A 178 9.82 -8.24 0.03
C THR A 178 10.39 -9.39 0.86
N SER A 179 9.53 -10.12 1.58
CA SER A 179 9.93 -11.23 2.44
C SER A 179 10.07 -12.59 1.74
N ILE A 180 9.65 -12.70 0.46
CA ILE A 180 9.78 -13.93 -0.33
C ILE A 180 10.72 -13.78 -1.54
N ILE A 181 11.15 -12.56 -1.89
CA ILE A 181 12.14 -12.33 -2.95
C ILE A 181 13.48 -13.00 -2.55
N PRO A 182 14.01 -13.93 -3.36
CA PRO A 182 15.32 -14.55 -3.13
C PRO A 182 16.43 -13.51 -3.01
N GLU A 183 17.40 -13.75 -2.13
CA GLU A 183 18.43 -12.75 -1.77
C GLU A 183 19.30 -12.31 -2.97
N ASP A 184 19.55 -13.22 -3.89
CA ASP A 184 20.31 -13.08 -5.13
C ASP A 184 19.53 -12.41 -6.27
N THR A 185 18.24 -12.11 -6.07
CA THR A 185 17.41 -11.50 -7.12
C THR A 185 17.84 -10.06 -7.41
N ALA A 186 18.24 -9.79 -8.66
CA ALA A 186 18.80 -8.51 -9.08
C ALA A 186 17.92 -7.27 -8.77
N PHE A 187 16.59 -7.39 -8.86
CA PHE A 187 15.68 -6.26 -8.58
C PHE A 187 15.34 -6.08 -7.10
N ARG A 188 15.80 -6.99 -6.21
CA ARG A 188 15.41 -7.01 -4.80
C ARG A 188 15.65 -5.69 -4.10
N ASN A 189 16.87 -5.16 -4.20
CA ASN A 189 17.24 -3.89 -3.55
C ASN A 189 16.35 -2.73 -4.03
N ALA A 190 16.17 -2.61 -5.35
CA ALA A 190 15.30 -1.60 -5.93
C ALA A 190 13.85 -1.70 -5.43
N TYR A 191 13.33 -2.93 -5.28
CA TYR A 191 11.99 -3.16 -4.73
C TYR A 191 11.87 -2.69 -3.27
N TYR A 192 12.90 -2.95 -2.44
CA TYR A 192 12.96 -2.41 -1.08
C TYR A 192 12.99 -0.89 -1.07
N VAL A 193 13.74 -0.24 -1.96
CA VAL A 193 13.76 1.22 -2.08
C VAL A 193 12.38 1.77 -2.46
N VAL A 194 11.70 1.14 -3.42
CA VAL A 194 10.33 1.54 -3.81
C VAL A 194 9.38 1.43 -2.61
N HIS A 195 9.38 0.30 -1.91
CA HIS A 195 8.53 0.07 -0.73
C HIS A 195 8.80 1.12 0.38
N LYS A 196 10.06 1.35 0.73
CA LYS A 196 10.46 2.34 1.73
C LYS A 196 10.04 3.76 1.32
N THR A 197 10.28 4.13 0.06
CA THR A 197 9.93 5.47 -0.46
C THR A 197 8.43 5.74 -0.37
N ILE A 198 7.60 4.77 -0.78
CA ILE A 198 6.14 4.89 -0.67
C ILE A 198 5.72 4.98 0.81
N GLY A 199 6.34 4.20 1.71
CA GLY A 199 6.09 4.27 3.15
C GLY A 199 6.37 5.65 3.75
N VAL A 200 7.47 6.30 3.37
CA VAL A 200 7.83 7.67 3.79
C VAL A 200 6.80 8.70 3.27
N ILE A 201 6.32 8.53 2.05
CA ILE A 201 5.30 9.42 1.49
C ILE A 201 3.96 9.23 2.21
N VAL A 202 3.59 7.98 2.51
CA VAL A 202 2.36 7.68 3.25
C VAL A 202 2.37 8.31 4.64
N ILE A 203 3.47 8.21 5.41
CA ILE A 203 3.52 8.85 6.73
C ILE A 203 3.42 10.38 6.62
N ALA A 204 4.03 11.00 5.60
CA ALA A 204 3.89 12.43 5.35
C ALA A 204 2.42 12.82 5.04
N LEU A 205 1.74 12.06 4.18
CA LEU A 205 0.31 12.25 3.88
C LEU A 205 -0.57 12.05 5.11
N VAL A 206 -0.25 11.08 5.97
CA VAL A 206 -0.95 10.83 7.24
C VAL A 206 -0.79 12.03 8.18
N CYS A 207 0.41 12.60 8.31
CA CYS A 207 0.66 13.82 9.08
C CYS A 207 -0.18 14.99 8.55
N ILE A 208 -0.19 15.22 7.24
CA ILE A 208 -1.03 16.25 6.60
C ILE A 208 -2.51 16.00 6.90
N ARG A 209 -2.96 14.74 6.81
CA ARG A 209 -4.34 14.34 7.13
C ARG A 209 -4.68 14.58 8.60
N LEU A 210 -3.76 14.31 9.53
CA LEU A 210 -3.98 14.55 10.95
C LEU A 210 -4.11 16.06 11.25
N ILE A 211 -3.25 16.89 10.65
CA ILE A 211 -3.34 18.36 10.73
C ILE A 211 -4.67 18.84 10.14
N TRP A 212 -5.02 18.37 8.94
CA TRP A 212 -6.26 18.74 8.26
C TRP A 212 -7.51 18.43 9.10
N ASN A 213 -7.52 17.29 9.80
CA ASN A 213 -8.63 16.91 10.69
C ASN A 213 -8.81 17.84 11.90
N ARG A 214 -7.80 18.66 12.24
CA ARG A 214 -7.92 19.69 13.30
C ARG A 214 -8.52 20.99 12.76
N VAL A 215 -8.28 21.29 11.49
CA VAL A 215 -8.78 22.50 10.83
C VAL A 215 -10.19 22.31 10.28
N SER A 216 -10.51 21.10 9.80
CA SER A 216 -11.82 20.77 9.22
C SER A 216 -12.50 19.68 10.04
N ALA A 217 -13.52 20.06 10.80
CA ALA A 217 -14.27 19.17 11.69
C ALA A 217 -14.73 17.91 10.96
N ARG A 218 -14.56 16.73 11.58
CA ARG A 218 -15.00 15.48 10.98
C ARG A 218 -16.53 15.42 11.01
N PRO A 219 -17.20 15.03 9.91
CA PRO A 219 -18.64 14.80 9.93
C PRO A 219 -18.98 13.73 10.99
N ALA A 220 -20.12 13.88 11.66
CA ALA A 220 -20.56 12.93 12.69
C ALA A 220 -20.72 11.51 12.12
N LEU A 221 -20.52 10.48 12.94
CA LEU A 221 -20.88 9.11 12.56
C LEU A 221 -22.39 9.03 12.30
N ASP A 222 -22.82 8.13 11.41
CA ASP A 222 -24.23 8.04 11.03
C ASP A 222 -25.10 7.65 12.24
N GLU A 223 -26.23 8.32 12.42
CA GLU A 223 -27.17 8.07 13.52
C GLU A 223 -27.82 6.69 13.42
N SER A 224 -27.84 6.08 12.23
CA SER A 224 -28.35 4.72 12.01
C SER A 224 -27.44 3.61 12.55
N LEU A 225 -26.22 3.93 12.97
CA LEU A 225 -25.33 2.96 13.60
C LEU A 225 -25.73 2.72 15.06
N THR A 226 -25.70 1.46 15.50
CA THR A 226 -25.89 1.12 16.91
C THR A 226 -24.75 1.67 17.78
N ALA A 227 -24.98 1.84 19.08
CA ALA A 227 -23.93 2.30 20.01
C ALA A 227 -22.67 1.42 20.00
N ARG A 228 -22.83 0.10 19.77
CA ARG A 228 -21.71 -0.84 19.62
C ARG A 228 -20.95 -0.58 18.32
N GLU A 229 -21.64 -0.40 17.20
CA GLU A 229 -21.02 -0.10 15.91
C GLU A 229 -20.27 1.25 15.94
N HIS A 230 -20.83 2.27 16.59
CA HIS A 230 -20.15 3.55 16.84
C HIS A 230 -18.81 3.35 17.57
N LYS A 231 -18.82 2.59 18.66
CA LYS A 231 -17.61 2.32 19.46
C LYS A 231 -16.57 1.56 18.63
N VAL A 232 -16.99 0.50 17.94
CA VAL A 232 -16.10 -0.31 17.09
C VAL A 232 -15.52 0.51 15.95
N ALA A 233 -16.33 1.32 15.26
CA ALA A 233 -15.85 2.20 14.20
C ALA A 233 -14.82 3.21 14.72
N LYS A 234 -15.05 3.81 15.90
CA LYS A 234 -14.09 4.75 16.52
C LYS A 234 -12.77 4.07 16.87
N VAL A 235 -12.83 2.88 17.47
CA VAL A 235 -11.64 2.08 17.81
C VAL A 235 -10.88 1.66 16.55
N ALA A 236 -11.57 1.17 15.54
CA ALA A 236 -10.97 0.77 14.26
C ALA A 236 -10.27 1.94 13.57
N HIS A 237 -10.91 3.12 13.49
CA HIS A 237 -10.28 4.31 12.93
C HIS A 237 -9.04 4.73 13.71
N PHE A 238 -9.11 4.76 15.05
CA PHE A 238 -7.96 5.10 15.88
C PHE A 238 -6.81 4.10 15.69
N ALA A 239 -7.11 2.80 15.71
CA ALA A 239 -6.13 1.74 15.51
C ALA A 239 -5.49 1.82 14.12
N LEU A 240 -6.26 2.09 13.07
CA LEU A 240 -5.71 2.30 11.73
C LEU A 240 -4.80 3.53 11.66
N TYR A 241 -5.14 4.63 12.34
CA TYR A 241 -4.23 5.79 12.45
C TYR A 241 -2.93 5.42 13.16
N ALA A 242 -3.00 4.67 14.25
CA ALA A 242 -1.82 4.18 14.95
C ALA A 242 -0.97 3.27 14.06
N MET A 243 -1.59 2.35 13.32
CA MET A 243 -0.88 1.44 12.41
C MET A 243 -0.22 2.17 11.24
N MET A 244 -0.89 3.16 10.65
CA MET A 244 -0.32 3.98 9.57
C MET A 244 0.95 4.73 9.98
N VAL A 245 1.14 4.97 11.29
CA VAL A 245 2.35 5.59 11.85
C VAL A 245 3.34 4.52 12.33
N ALA A 246 2.87 3.48 13.02
CA ALA A 246 3.71 2.44 13.59
C ALA A 246 4.43 1.61 12.52
N MET A 247 3.76 1.28 11.41
CA MET A 247 4.36 0.50 10.32
C MET A 247 5.63 1.17 9.74
N PRO A 248 5.60 2.41 9.24
CA PRO A 248 6.80 3.04 8.71
C PRO A 248 7.88 3.29 9.77
N ILE A 249 7.52 3.62 11.02
CA ILE A 249 8.49 3.81 12.11
C ILE A 249 9.22 2.50 12.41
N THR A 250 8.49 1.40 12.61
CA THR A 250 9.10 0.10 12.89
C THR A 250 9.98 -0.39 11.74
N GLY A 251 9.58 -0.13 10.49
CA GLY A 251 10.39 -0.47 9.31
C GLY A 251 11.68 0.35 9.20
N PHE A 252 11.61 1.64 9.53
CA PHE A 252 12.77 2.53 9.57
C PHE A 252 13.76 2.13 10.68
N VAL A 253 13.25 1.87 11.88
CA VAL A 253 14.07 1.44 13.03
C VAL A 253 14.73 0.08 12.75
N MET A 254 13.97 -0.87 12.21
CA MET A 254 14.50 -2.17 11.77
C MET A 254 15.61 -2.00 10.73
N THR A 255 15.39 -1.17 9.69
CA THR A 255 16.38 -0.94 8.63
C THR A 255 17.65 -0.30 9.16
N SER A 256 17.51 0.65 10.08
CA SER A 256 18.67 1.35 10.67
C SER A 256 19.50 0.41 11.53
N PHE A 257 18.90 -0.40 12.41
CA PHE A 257 19.66 -1.41 13.17
C PHE A 257 20.26 -2.51 12.30
N HIS A 258 19.74 -2.71 11.09
CA HIS A 258 20.33 -3.61 10.10
C HIS A 258 21.60 -3.01 9.46
N GLY A 259 21.87 -1.71 9.66
CA GLY A 259 23.01 -1.02 9.04
C GLY A 259 22.77 -0.60 7.59
N TYR A 260 21.54 -0.72 7.07
CA TYR A 260 21.25 -0.29 5.70
C TYR A 260 20.81 1.18 5.64
N PRO A 261 21.22 1.92 4.60
CA PRO A 261 20.69 3.25 4.36
C PRO A 261 19.19 3.19 4.02
N THR A 262 18.50 4.29 4.34
CA THR A 262 17.14 4.56 3.89
C THR A 262 17.18 5.64 2.83
N PHE A 263 16.67 5.32 1.65
CA PHE A 263 16.61 6.28 0.54
C PHE A 263 15.24 6.94 0.48
N PHE A 264 15.24 8.25 0.26
CA PHE A 264 14.05 9.02 -0.08
C PHE A 264 14.34 9.86 -1.31
N PHE A 265 13.77 9.48 -2.45
CA PHE A 265 14.09 10.07 -3.74
C PHE A 265 15.61 10.08 -4.02
N ALA A 266 16.25 11.25 -4.16
CA ALA A 266 17.68 11.39 -4.35
C ALA A 266 18.47 11.45 -3.03
N TRP A 267 17.78 11.59 -1.89
CA TRP A 267 18.43 11.67 -0.58
C TRP A 267 18.70 10.28 -0.01
N GLU A 268 19.87 10.17 0.60
CA GLU A 268 20.30 9.01 1.36
C GLU A 268 20.39 9.39 2.84
N PHE A 269 19.71 8.63 3.68
CA PHE A 269 19.84 8.71 5.13
C PHE A 269 20.59 7.48 5.59
N GLY A 270 21.78 7.71 6.17
CA GLY A 270 22.53 6.65 6.81
C GLY A 270 21.77 6.04 8.00
N PRO A 271 22.22 4.87 8.50
CA PRO A 271 21.67 4.28 9.71
C PRO A 271 21.71 5.25 10.89
N PHE A 272 20.61 5.32 11.65
CA PHE A 272 20.54 6.18 12.85
C PHE A 272 21.14 5.54 14.10
N TRP A 273 21.37 4.23 14.07
CA TRP A 273 21.92 3.46 15.18
C TRP A 273 23.01 2.53 14.69
N GLU A 274 23.90 2.17 15.61
CA GLU A 274 24.90 1.13 15.37
C GLU A 274 24.22 -0.20 15.00
N PRO A 275 24.76 -0.95 14.02
CA PRO A 275 24.21 -2.23 13.62
C PRO A 275 24.08 -3.20 14.80
N SER A 276 22.92 -3.82 14.95
CA SER A 276 22.63 -4.76 16.03
C SER A 276 21.70 -5.88 15.56
N ASN A 277 22.20 -7.11 15.62
CA ASN A 277 21.43 -8.30 15.21
C ASN A 277 20.21 -8.52 16.11
N SER A 278 20.37 -8.39 17.43
CA SER A 278 19.26 -8.57 18.38
C SER A 278 18.17 -7.52 18.18
N ALA A 279 18.54 -6.26 17.97
CA ALA A 279 17.59 -5.20 17.68
C ALA A 279 16.90 -5.39 16.32
N THR A 280 17.65 -5.77 15.29
CA THR A 280 17.10 -6.08 13.95
C THR A 280 16.06 -7.19 14.01
N ILE A 281 16.34 -8.26 14.75
CA ILE A 281 15.38 -9.37 14.95
C ILE A 281 14.14 -8.88 15.71
N ALA A 282 14.33 -8.15 16.81
CA ALA A 282 13.22 -7.64 17.63
C ALA A 282 12.30 -6.71 16.83
N TRP A 283 12.85 -5.71 16.13
CA TRP A 283 12.05 -4.81 15.29
C TRP A 283 11.49 -5.50 14.03
N GLY A 284 12.20 -6.52 13.53
CA GLY A 284 11.70 -7.43 12.49
C GLY A 284 10.44 -8.18 12.92
N LEU A 285 10.35 -8.63 14.18
CA LEU A 285 9.14 -9.25 14.72
C LEU A 285 7.93 -8.30 14.63
N PHE A 286 8.11 -7.03 15.00
CA PHE A 286 7.05 -6.03 14.93
C PHE A 286 6.66 -5.71 13.49
N HIS A 287 7.63 -5.39 12.63
CA HIS A 287 7.37 -4.87 11.29
C HIS A 287 6.97 -5.95 10.28
N LYS A 288 7.49 -7.18 10.41
CA LYS A 288 7.25 -8.26 9.44
C LYS A 288 6.11 -9.21 9.86
N TYR A 289 5.78 -9.29 11.15
CA TYR A 289 4.82 -10.28 11.64
C TYR A 289 3.68 -9.66 12.46
N LEU A 290 3.97 -9.08 13.62
CA LEU A 290 2.93 -8.66 14.57
C LEU A 290 2.04 -7.54 14.00
N LEU A 291 2.64 -6.42 13.58
CA LEU A 291 1.87 -5.27 13.10
C LEU A 291 1.17 -5.53 11.77
N PRO A 292 1.79 -6.20 10.76
CA PRO A 292 1.08 -6.58 9.54
C PRO A 292 -0.15 -7.45 9.80
N PHE A 293 -0.06 -8.44 10.68
CA PHE A 293 -1.20 -9.31 10.99
C PHE A 293 -2.36 -8.51 11.61
N VAL A 294 -2.08 -7.68 12.60
CA VAL A 294 -3.06 -6.78 13.21
C VAL A 294 -3.65 -5.82 12.16
N LEU A 295 -2.79 -5.28 11.29
CA LEU A 295 -3.20 -4.39 10.22
C LEU A 295 -4.14 -5.07 9.22
N TYR A 296 -3.89 -6.32 8.84
CA TYR A 296 -4.75 -7.06 7.90
C TYR A 296 -6.14 -7.27 8.48
N ILE A 297 -6.22 -7.62 9.77
CA ILE A 297 -7.51 -7.75 10.48
C ILE A 297 -8.24 -6.41 10.52
N LEU A 298 -7.55 -5.33 10.92
CA LEU A 298 -8.16 -4.00 11.04
C LEU A 298 -8.60 -3.44 9.68
N LEU A 299 -7.76 -3.59 8.65
CA LEU A 299 -8.05 -3.13 7.30
C LEU A 299 -9.19 -3.95 6.68
N GLY A 300 -9.16 -5.27 6.84
CA GLY A 300 -10.24 -6.16 6.42
C GLY A 300 -11.56 -5.80 7.10
N ALA A 301 -11.57 -5.66 8.43
CA ALA A 301 -12.75 -5.25 9.19
C ALA A 301 -13.28 -3.87 8.76
N HIS A 302 -12.39 -2.92 8.46
CA HIS A 302 -12.77 -1.59 7.97
C HIS A 302 -13.46 -1.65 6.60
N ILE A 303 -12.88 -2.36 5.64
CA ILE A 303 -13.43 -2.51 4.29
C ILE A 303 -14.74 -3.30 4.34
N LEU A 304 -14.75 -4.45 5.02
CA LEU A 304 -15.94 -5.31 5.15
C LEU A 304 -17.06 -4.59 5.89
N GLY A 305 -16.77 -3.79 6.92
CA GLY A 305 -17.76 -2.97 7.61
C GLY A 305 -18.41 -1.96 6.66
N ALA A 306 -17.62 -1.24 5.86
CA ALA A 306 -18.15 -0.31 4.86
C ALA A 306 -19.03 -1.01 3.81
N LEU A 307 -18.63 -2.20 3.34
CA LEU A 307 -19.39 -3.00 2.38
C LEU A 307 -20.68 -3.57 3.01
N LYS A 308 -20.62 -4.07 4.24
CA LYS A 308 -21.78 -4.56 5.01
C LYS A 308 -22.83 -3.47 5.15
N HIS A 309 -22.43 -2.27 5.58
CA HIS A 309 -23.36 -1.14 5.71
C HIS A 309 -23.98 -0.74 4.36
N ARG A 310 -23.21 -0.79 3.26
CA ARG A 310 -23.72 -0.46 1.92
C ARG A 310 -24.70 -1.50 1.39
N PHE A 311 -24.36 -2.79 1.46
CA PHE A 311 -25.05 -3.85 0.71
C PHE A 311 -26.04 -4.65 1.57
N LEU A 312 -25.74 -4.90 2.85
CA LEU A 312 -26.59 -5.68 3.74
C LEU A 312 -27.53 -4.78 4.54
N ASP A 313 -26.99 -3.75 5.20
CA ASP A 313 -27.80 -2.84 6.02
C ASP A 313 -28.53 -1.79 5.16
N LYS A 314 -28.19 -1.70 3.86
CA LYS A 314 -28.72 -0.72 2.89
C LYS A 314 -28.59 0.73 3.37
N GLN A 315 -27.59 1.00 4.23
CA GLN A 315 -27.25 2.32 4.72
C GLN A 315 -26.37 3.05 3.70
N GLU A 316 -27.00 3.86 2.85
CA GLU A 316 -26.27 4.55 1.77
C GLU A 316 -25.32 5.64 2.28
N ARG A 317 -25.66 6.27 3.41
CA ARG A 317 -25.01 7.47 3.92
C ARG A 317 -23.59 7.22 4.41
N ALA A 318 -23.34 6.14 5.16
CA ALA A 318 -22.01 5.82 5.68
C ALA A 318 -20.95 5.74 4.57
N PHE A 319 -21.28 5.11 3.44
CA PHE A 319 -20.38 4.94 2.29
C PHE A 319 -20.26 6.23 1.44
N ARG A 320 -21.39 6.90 1.16
CA ARG A 320 -21.43 8.14 0.35
C ARG A 320 -20.71 9.34 0.98
N ARG A 321 -20.32 9.24 2.23
CA ARG A 321 -19.51 10.28 2.89
C ARG A 321 -18.11 10.40 2.32
N ILE A 322 -17.54 9.30 1.81
CA ILE A 322 -16.17 9.25 1.30
C ILE A 322 -16.10 8.89 -0.20
N VAL A 323 -17.21 8.42 -0.77
CA VAL A 323 -17.37 8.07 -2.20
C VAL A 323 -18.41 9.00 -2.84
N GLY A 324 -18.26 9.31 -4.13
CA GLY A 324 -19.06 10.31 -4.84
C GLY A 324 -19.93 9.70 -5.91
#